data_AF-A0AAV5VLW6-F1
#
_entry.id   AF-A0AAV5VLW6-F1
#
_cell.length_a   1.000
_cell.length_b   1.000
_cell.length_c   1.000
_cell.angle_alpha   90.00
_cell.angle_beta   90.00
_cell.angle_gamma   90.00
#
_symmetry.space_group_name_H-M   'P 1'
#
loop_
_entity.id
_entity.type
_entity.pdbx_description
1 polymer ?
#
loop_
_entity_poly.entity_id
_entity_poly.type
_entity_poly.pdbx_seq_one_letter_code
_entity_poly.pdbx_strand_id
1 'polypeptide(L)' 'MLDALSLYHKRNKLAMKLSGGMRRKLSVAISMIGRSSIVLLDEPTVGVDSHSRRDIERLIVGEKRRRTILLTTH' A
#
# COMPACT_ATOMS: atom_id res chain seq x y z
N MET A 1 -4.47 8.04 5.18
CA MET A 1 -3.85 6.86 4.52
C MET A 1 -4.47 6.58 3.16
N LEU A 2 -5.81 6.47 3.04
CA LEU A 2 -6.45 6.33 1.72
C LEU A 2 -6.17 7.53 0.79
N ASP A 3 -6.05 8.75 1.32
CA ASP A 3 -5.67 9.93 0.54
C ASP A 3 -4.26 9.82 -0.05
N ALA A 4 -3.30 9.33 0.73
CA ALA A 4 -1.92 9.11 0.29
C ALA A 4 -1.79 8.09 -0.85
N LEU A 5 -2.81 7.25 -1.04
CA LEU A 5 -2.87 6.24 -2.10
C LEU A 5 -3.85 6.62 -3.23
N SER A 6 -4.40 7.84 -3.21
CA SER A 6 -5.43 8.28 -4.15
C SER A 6 -6.66 7.36 -4.17
N LEU A 7 -7.00 6.72 -3.05
CA LEU A 7 -8.11 5.76 -2.93
C LEU A 7 -9.35 6.33 -2.24
N TYR A 8 -9.27 7.53 -1.65
CA TYR A 8 -10.37 8.10 -0.87
C TYR A 8 -11.67 8.27 -1.67
N HIS A 9 -11.55 8.64 -2.96
CA HIS A 9 -12.68 8.77 -3.89
C HIS A 9 -13.39 7.43 -4.19
N LYS A 10 -12.80 6.29 -3.81
CA LYS A 10 -13.37 4.93 -3.95
C LYS A 10 -13.61 4.26 -2.60
N ARG A 11 -13.64 4.99 -1.49
CA ARG A 11 -13.77 4.41 -0.13
C ARG A 11 -15.00 3.53 0.07
N ASN A 12 -16.09 3.79 -0.67
CA ASN A 12 -17.33 3.02 -0.61
C ASN A 12 -17.44 1.94 -1.71
N LYS A 13 -16.38 1.72 -2.49
CA LYS A 13 -16.36 0.74 -3.59
C LYS A 13 -15.82 -0.58 -3.06
N LEU A 14 -16.49 -1.68 -3.41
CA LEU A 14 -16.03 -3.03 -3.07
C LEU A 14 -14.61 -3.28 -3.63
N ALA A 15 -13.75 -3.90 -2.83
CA ALA A 15 -12.35 -4.18 -3.20
C ALA A 15 -12.22 -4.96 -4.52
N MET A 16 -13.13 -5.91 -4.77
CA MET A 16 -13.17 -6.68 -6.03
C MET A 16 -13.39 -5.83 -7.29
N LYS A 17 -13.96 -4.62 -7.14
CA LYS A 17 -14.23 -3.68 -8.24
C LYS A 17 -13.13 -2.62 -8.41
N LEU A 18 -12.03 -2.72 -7.65
CA LEU A 18 -10.83 -1.90 -7.84
C LEU A 18 -9.93 -2.50 -8.91
N SER A 19 -9.09 -1.70 -9.58
CA SER A 19 -8.06 -2.21 -10.50
C SER A 19 -6.99 -3.01 -9.75
N GLY A 20 -6.17 -3.79 -10.47
CA GLY A 20 -5.07 -4.56 -9.85
C GLY A 20 -4.15 -3.68 -8.99
N GLY A 21 -3.68 -2.55 -9.53
CA GLY A 21 -2.86 -1.57 -8.80
C GLY A 21 -3.58 -0.97 -7.60
N MET A 22 -4.87 -0.64 -7.72
CA MET A 22 -5.67 -0.12 -6.59
C MET A 22 -5.86 -1.16 -5.48
N ARG A 23 -6.06 -2.45 -5.83
CA ARG A 23 -6.13 -3.54 -4.84
C ARG A 23 -4.79 -3.72 -4.13
N ARG A 24 -3.67 -3.64 -4.85
CA ARG A 24 -2.33 -3.70 -4.26
C ARG A 24 -2.11 -2.53 -3.29
N LYS A 25 -2.44 -1.30 -3.71
CA LYS A 25 -2.40 -0.11 -2.83
C LYS A 25 -3.22 -0.32 -1.56
N LEU A 26 -4.46 -0.80 -1.69
CA LEU A 26 -5.33 -1.08 -0.56
C LEU A 26 -4.73 -2.15 0.37
N SER A 27 -4.17 -3.23 -0.19
CA SER A 27 -3.51 -4.30 0.58
C SER A 27 -2.34 -3.78 1.42
N VAL A 28 -1.49 -2.92 0.85
CA VAL A 28 -0.40 -2.28 1.58
C VAL A 28 -0.94 -1.32 2.65
N ALA A 29 -2.03 -0.60 2.36
CA ALA A 29 -2.67 0.25 3.37
C ALA A 29 -3.14 -0.57 4.59
N ILE A 30 -3.80 -1.70 4.34
CA ILE A 30 -4.35 -2.58 5.38
C ILE A 30 -3.24 -3.10 6.30
N SER A 31 -2.08 -3.50 5.75
CA SER A 31 -0.96 -3.98 6.57
C SER A 31 -0.39 -2.91 7.53
N MET A 32 -0.63 -1.63 7.24
CA MET A 32 -0.20 -0.52 8.09
C MET A 32 -1.21 -0.15 9.20
N ILE A 33 -2.47 -0.57 9.13
CA ILE A 33 -3.53 -0.15 10.08
C ILE A 33 -3.26 -0.66 11.50
N GLY A 34 -2.80 -1.90 11.64
CA GLY A 34 -2.70 -2.60 12.93
C GLY A 34 -1.67 -2.07 13.93
N ARG A 35 -0.98 -0.95 13.63
CA ARG A 35 0.12 -0.39 14.45
C ARG A 35 1.21 -1.41 14.82
N SER A 36 1.40 -2.45 14.00
CA SER A 36 2.43 -3.46 14.19
C SER A 36 3.82 -2.82 14.21
N SER A 37 4.67 -3.26 15.15
CA SER A 37 6.08 -2.83 15.24
C SER A 37 6.93 -3.30 14.06
N ILE A 38 6.52 -4.40 13.42
CA ILE A 38 7.14 -4.96 12.21
C ILE A 38 6.06 -5.23 11.17
N VAL A 39 6.33 -4.85 9.92
CA VAL A 39 5.48 -5.15 8.76
C VAL A 39 6.33 -5.85 7.69
N LEU A 40 5.85 -7.00 7.23
CA LEU A 40 6.46 -7.77 6.13
C LEU A 40 5.65 -7.51 4.85
N LEU A 41 6.33 -7.13 3.76
CA LEU A 41 5.71 -6.88 2.47
C LEU A 41 6.35 -7.76 1.40
N ASP A 42 5.58 -8.71 0.86
CA ASP A 42 6.06 -9.56 -0.23
C ASP A 42 5.72 -8.96 -1.59
N GLU A 43 6.76 -8.63 -2.37
CA GLU A 43 6.65 -8.05 -3.73
C GLU A 43 5.61 -6.91 -3.84
N PRO A 44 5.69 -5.84 -3.00
CA PRO A 44 4.59 -4.88 -2.84
C PRO A 44 4.31 -4.05 -4.11
N THR A 45 5.25 -3.98 -5.04
CA THR A 45 5.17 -3.17 -6.27
C THR A 45 5.07 -4.01 -7.54
N VAL A 46 4.96 -5.34 -7.45
CA VAL A 46 4.86 -6.19 -8.64
C VAL A 46 3.49 -6.02 -9.32
N GLY A 47 3.53 -5.82 -10.63
CA GLY A 47 2.35 -5.74 -11.49
C GLY A 47 1.54 -4.45 -11.34
N VAL A 48 2.11 -3.40 -10.74
CA VAL A 48 1.46 -2.08 -10.65
C VAL A 48 2.09 -1.08 -11.61
N ASP A 49 1.30 -0.12 -12.09
CA ASP A 49 1.77 0.97 -12.94
C ASP A 49 2.73 1.91 -12.18
N SER A 50 3.47 2.76 -12.93
CA SER A 50 4.48 3.67 -12.36
C SER A 50 3.91 4.66 -11.34
N HIS A 51 2.65 5.05 -11.46
CA HIS A 51 2.01 5.97 -10.53
C HIS A 51 1.64 5.26 -9.23
N SER A 52 1.00 4.10 -9.32
CA SER A 52 0.66 3.24 -8.18
C SER A 52 1.90 2.80 -7.41
N ARG A 53 3.01 2.51 -8.10
CA ARG A 53 4.30 2.19 -7.47
C ARG A 53 4.80 3.33 -6.58
N ARG A 54 4.82 4.56 -7.09
CA ARG A 54 5.24 5.75 -6.33
C ARG A 54 4.36 6.01 -5.11
N ASP A 55 3.05 5.80 -5.22
CA ASP A 55 2.13 5.91 -4.08
C ASP A 55 2.48 4.92 -2.96
N ILE A 56 2.77 3.67 -3.33
CA ILE A 56 3.17 2.61 -2.38
C ILE A 56 4.51 2.95 -1.72
N GLU A 57 5.52 3.34 -2.51
CA GLU A 57 6.84 3.71 -2.01
C GLU A 57 6.76 4.89 -1.03
N ARG A 58 5.96 5.93 -1.36
CA ARG A 58 5.73 7.07 -0.46
C ARG A 58 5.07 6.66 0.85
N LEU A 59 4.08 5.76 0.81
CA LEU A 59 3.44 5.22 2.01
C LEU A 59 4.46 4.46 2.88
N ILE A 60 5.27 3.59 2.28
CA ILE A 60 6.30 2.83 2.98
C ILE A 60 7.30 3.78 3.65
N VAL A 61 7.85 4.75 2.92
CA VAL A 61 8.81 5.74 3.46
C VAL A 61 8.19 6.55 4.61
N GLY A 62 6.91 6.93 4.51
CA GLY A 62 6.20 7.64 5.57
C GLY A 62 6.05 6.82 6.86
N GLU A 63 5.83 5.51 6.74
CA GLU A 63 5.63 4.62 7.88
C GLU A 63 6.94 4.13 8.53
N LYS A 64 8.09 4.21 7.84
CA LYS A 64 9.42 3.82 8.38
C LYS A 64 9.80 4.54 9.68
N ARG A 65 9.24 5.71 9.96
CA ARG A 65 9.49 6.45 11.22
C ARG A 65 8.79 5.85 12.44
N ARG A 66 7.80 4.99 12.22
CA ARG A 66 6.92 4.44 13.27
C ARG A 66 7.13 2.95 13.52
N ARG A 67 7.68 2.24 12.53
CA ARG A 67 7.80 0.77 12.55
C ARG A 67 8.92 0.29 11.62
N THR A 68 9.36 -0.93 11.84
CA THR A 68 10.28 -1.63 10.94
C THR A 68 9.50 -2.25 9.78
N ILE A 69 9.99 -2.07 8.56
CA ILE A 69 9.37 -2.64 7.35
C ILE A 69 10.42 -3.49 6.65
N LEU A 70 10.14 -4.79 6.50
CA LEU A 70 10.92 -5.70 5.67
C LEU A 70 10.13 -5.94 4.39
N LEU A 71 10.80 -5.82 3.25
CA LEU A 71 10.19 -6.03 1.94
C LEU A 71 11.07 -6.90 1.06
N THR A 72 10.45 -7.75 0.27
CA THR A 72 11.08 -8.54 -0.81
C THR A 72 10.74 -7.90 -2.16
N THR A 73 11.70 -7.96 -3.08
CA THR A 73 11.55 -7.56 -4.48
C THR A 73 12.36 -8.52 -5.34
N HIS A 74 11.87 -8.80 -6.55
CA HIS A 74 12.66 -9.38 -7.64
C HIS A 74 13.64 -8.36 -8.23
#